data_AF-K7U1F4-F1
#
_entry.id   AF-K7U1F4-F1
#
_cell.length_a   1.000
_cell.length_b   1.000
_cell.length_c   1.000
_cell.angle_alpha   90.00
_cell.angle_beta   90.00
_cell.angle_gamma   90.00
#
_symmetry.space_group_name_H-M   'P 1'
#
loop_
_entity.id
_entity.type
_entity.pdbx_description
1 polymer ?
#
loop_
_entity_poly.entity_id
_entity_poly.type
_entity_poly.pdbx_seq_one_letter_code
_entity_poly.pdbx_strand_id
1 'polypeptide(L)'
;MLGPAMSELVCGGCFTMLVHSRSATNVRCPHCGRLGSTRSGNQMGHLSCGQCRTTLAYPPGATTVGCPTCRNVNPVPTRDARPQQTMVLVENPKTLDEKGKLVSSVAVGVTSWKR
;
A
#
# COMPACT_ATOMS: atom_id res chain seq x y z
N MET A 1 2.24 35.20 10.33
CA MET A 1 2.62 34.19 9.33
C MET A 1 2.18 32.84 9.85
N LEU A 2 1.08 32.27 9.34
CA LEU A 2 0.63 30.93 9.75
C LEU A 2 1.61 29.92 9.16
N GLY A 3 2.48 29.36 10.01
CA GLY A 3 3.42 28.32 9.60
C GLY A 3 2.67 27.16 8.94
N PRO A 4 3.26 26.49 7.93
CA PRO A 4 2.61 25.40 7.21
C PRO A 4 2.10 24.38 8.21
N ALA A 5 0.79 24.17 8.27
CA ALA A 5 0.19 23.27 9.26
C ALA A 5 0.72 21.84 9.00
N MET A 6 1.62 21.39 9.86
CA MET A 6 2.20 20.05 9.79
C MET A 6 1.28 19.06 10.50
N SER A 7 1.33 17.81 10.05
CA SER A 7 0.69 16.66 10.65
C SER A 7 1.71 15.55 10.81
N GLU A 8 1.44 14.67 11.76
CA GLU A 8 2.28 13.53 12.09
C GLU A 8 1.56 12.25 11.68
N LEU A 9 2.32 11.28 11.19
CA LEU A 9 1.84 9.93 10.95
C LEU A 9 2.95 8.92 11.18
N VAL A 10 2.61 7.68 11.49
CA VAL A 10 3.59 6.61 11.68
C VAL A 10 3.77 5.83 10.38
N CYS A 11 5.02 5.63 9.95
CA CYS A 11 5.31 4.79 8.80
C CYS A 11 4.85 3.35 9.06
N GLY A 12 3.88 2.87 8.29
CA GLY A 12 3.41 1.47 8.38
C GLY A 12 4.42 0.39 7.96
N GLY A 13 5.65 0.76 7.58
CA GLY A 13 6.72 -0.17 7.22
C GLY A 13 7.79 -0.34 8.30
N CYS A 14 8.28 0.77 8.87
CA CYS A 14 9.38 0.76 9.85
C CYS A 14 9.03 1.46 11.16
N PHE A 15 7.78 1.86 11.33
CA PHE A 15 7.26 2.56 12.51
C PHE A 15 7.93 3.90 12.83
N THR A 16 8.75 4.45 11.92
CA THR A 16 9.26 5.82 12.08
C THR A 16 8.11 6.82 12.03
N MET A 17 8.12 7.74 12.98
CA MET A 17 7.26 8.92 12.97
C MET A 17 7.67 9.86 11.83
N LEU A 18 6.70 10.21 10.98
CA LEU A 18 6.86 11.08 9.82
C LEU A 18 6.08 12.37 10.06
N VAL A 19 6.72 13.50 9.80
CA VAL A 19 6.08 14.81 9.78
C VAL A 19 5.88 15.23 8.33
N HIS A 20 4.66 15.64 7.98
CA HIS A 20 4.33 16.08 6.63
C HIS A 20 3.44 17.33 6.65
N SER A 21 3.37 18.05 5.53
CA SER A 21 2.38 19.13 5.40
C SER A 21 0.97 18.54 5.31
N ARG A 22 -0.02 19.16 5.94
CA ARG A 22 -1.43 18.73 5.83
C ARG A 22 -1.97 18.78 4.40
N SER A 23 -1.34 19.56 3.53
CA SER A 23 -1.65 19.62 2.10
C SER A 23 -1.10 18.45 1.30
N ALA A 24 -0.08 17.74 1.80
CA ALA A 24 0.44 16.55 1.13
C ALA A 24 -0.57 15.42 1.23
N THR A 25 -0.84 14.72 0.13
CA THR A 25 -1.73 13.54 0.07
C THR A 25 -0.98 12.24 0.41
N ASN A 26 0.32 12.22 0.18
CA ASN A 26 1.23 11.11 0.42
C ASN A 26 2.50 11.64 1.09
N VAL A 27 3.11 10.83 1.95
CA VAL A 27 4.43 11.08 2.53
C VAL A 27 5.32 9.88 2.26
N ARG A 28 6.59 10.11 1.92
CA ARG A 28 7.58 9.04 1.79
C ARG A 28 8.37 8.92 3.08
N CYS A 29 8.48 7.71 3.62
CA CYS A 29 9.35 7.48 4.75
C CYS A 29 10.82 7.64 4.32
N PRO A 30 11.61 8.50 4.99
CA PRO A 30 13.02 8.67 4.67
C PRO A 30 13.86 7.43 5.04
N HIS A 31 13.39 6.58 5.96
CA HIS A 31 14.15 5.40 6.40
C HIS A 31 13.96 4.18 5.51
N CYS A 32 12.73 3.85 5.10
CA CYS A 32 12.46 2.65 4.29
C CYS A 32 11.91 2.95 2.90
N GLY A 33 11.77 4.22 2.53
CA GLY A 33 11.28 4.64 1.21
C GLY A 33 9.80 4.37 0.94
N ARG A 34 9.07 3.73 1.88
CA ARG A 34 7.64 3.41 1.74
C ARG A 34 6.81 4.70 1.65
N LEU A 35 5.96 4.78 0.63
CA LEU A 35 4.94 5.82 0.50
C LEU A 35 3.75 5.46 1.41
N GLY A 36 3.36 6.40 2.27
CA GLY A 36 2.16 6.31 3.09
C GLY A 36 1.16 7.41 2.72
N SER A 37 -0.13 7.08 2.71
CA SER A 37 -1.20 8.05 2.46
C SER A 37 -1.46 8.89 3.70
N THR A 38 -1.29 10.20 3.61
CA THR A 38 -1.51 11.14 4.72
C THR A 38 -2.97 11.22 5.14
N ARG A 39 -3.90 11.01 4.19
CA ARG A 39 -5.35 10.90 4.45
C ARG A 39 -5.70 9.71 5.35
N SER A 40 -4.86 8.68 5.38
CA SER A 40 -5.04 7.50 6.22
C SER A 40 -4.25 7.58 7.53
N GLY A 41 -3.54 8.69 7.79
CA GLY A 41 -2.47 8.81 8.78
C GLY A 41 -2.82 8.39 10.22
N ASN A 42 -4.10 8.29 10.57
CA ASN A 42 -4.56 7.86 11.90
C ASN A 42 -5.69 6.82 11.88
N GLN A 43 -6.02 6.25 10.72
CA GLN A 43 -7.10 5.25 10.67
C GLN A 43 -6.56 3.89 11.12
N MET A 44 -6.59 3.66 12.42
CA MET A 44 -6.42 2.33 12.99
C MET A 44 -7.49 1.41 12.39
N GLY A 45 -7.09 0.29 11.81
CA GLY A 45 -8.00 -0.76 11.38
C GLY A 45 -8.44 -1.61 12.57
N HIS A 46 -9.56 -2.30 12.44
CA HIS A 46 -10.04 -3.23 13.45
C HIS A 46 -10.32 -4.60 12.84
N LEU A 47 -10.01 -5.66 13.58
CA LEU A 47 -10.38 -7.03 13.25
C LEU A 47 -10.73 -7.82 14.52
N SER A 48 -11.48 -8.91 14.37
CA SER A 48 -11.74 -9.81 15.49
C SER A 48 -10.69 -10.90 15.53
N CYS A 49 -10.15 -11.18 16.73
CA CYS A 49 -9.25 -12.31 16.94
C CYS A 49 -9.91 -13.61 16.48
N GLY A 50 -9.22 -14.40 15.66
CA GLY A 50 -9.72 -15.67 15.14
C GLY A 50 -9.99 -16.72 16.22
N GLN A 51 -9.37 -16.59 17.39
CA GLN A 51 -9.47 -17.55 18.49
C GLN A 51 -10.47 -17.12 19.57
N CYS A 52 -10.27 -15.96 20.21
CA CYS A 52 -11.11 -15.52 21.33
C CYS A 52 -12.11 -14.41 20.97
N ARG A 53 -12.21 -14.04 19.69
CA ARG A 53 -13.11 -13.00 19.16
C ARG A 53 -12.92 -11.59 19.72
N THR A 54 -11.94 -11.35 20.60
CA THR A 54 -11.56 -10.00 21.05
C THR A 54 -11.27 -9.09 19.86
N THR A 55 -11.85 -7.89 19.83
CA THR A 55 -11.56 -6.87 18.83
C THR A 55 -10.15 -6.33 19.02
N LEU A 56 -9.36 -6.35 17.95
CA LEU A 56 -7.99 -5.89 17.89
C LEU A 56 -7.93 -4.65 17.01
N ALA A 57 -7.19 -3.64 17.46
CA ALA A 57 -6.88 -2.47 16.66
C ALA A 57 -5.46 -2.64 16.09
N TYR A 58 -5.25 -2.26 14.84
CA TYR A 58 -3.94 -2.35 14.18
C TYR A 58 -3.65 -1.12 13.32
N PRO A 59 -2.40 -0.64 13.27
CA PRO A 59 -2.05 0.54 12.50
C PRO A 59 -2.06 0.23 10.99
N PRO A 60 -2.25 1.25 10.13
CA PRO A 60 -2.08 1.10 8.70
C PRO A 60 -0.75 0.43 8.33
N GLY A 61 -0.79 -0.58 7.46
CA GLY A 61 0.40 -1.31 7.00
C GLY A 61 0.82 -2.49 7.88
N ALA A 62 0.24 -2.67 9.07
CA ALA A 62 0.42 -3.90 9.84
C ALA A 62 -0.03 -5.11 9.00
N THR A 63 0.80 -6.15 8.93
CA THR A 63 0.48 -7.41 8.25
C THR A 63 -0.05 -8.46 9.22
N THR A 64 0.27 -8.33 10.51
CA THR A 64 -0.22 -9.18 11.59
C THR A 64 -0.48 -8.35 12.86
N VAL A 65 -1.33 -8.86 13.74
CA VAL A 65 -1.62 -8.28 15.06
C VAL A 65 -1.79 -9.38 16.11
N GLY A 66 -1.07 -9.23 17.22
CA GLY A 66 -1.16 -10.15 18.36
C GLY A 66 -2.37 -9.84 19.23
N CYS A 67 -3.09 -10.88 19.66
CA CYS A 67 -4.19 -10.73 20.61
C CYS A 67 -3.66 -10.68 22.05
N PRO A 68 -3.91 -9.61 22.84
CA PRO A 68 -3.46 -9.55 24.23
C PRO A 68 -4.16 -10.58 25.12
N THR A 69 -5.40 -10.96 24.78
CA THR A 69 -6.21 -11.92 25.56
C THR A 69 -5.72 -13.37 25.45
N CYS A 70 -5.51 -13.88 24.23
CA CYS A 70 -5.17 -15.30 24.00
C CYS A 70 -3.79 -15.52 23.37
N ARG A 71 -3.02 -14.46 23.13
CA ARG A 71 -1.71 -14.47 22.47
C ARG A 71 -1.70 -15.02 21.03
N ASN A 72 -2.87 -15.27 20.44
CA ASN A 72 -2.97 -15.67 19.03
C ASN A 72 -2.50 -14.53 18.11
N VAL A 73 -1.70 -14.85 17.10
CA VAL A 73 -1.28 -13.91 16.05
C VAL A 73 -2.30 -13.97 14.92
N ASN A 74 -2.86 -12.82 14.55
CA ASN A 74 -3.92 -12.72 13.54
C ASN A 74 -3.36 -12.01 12.30
N PRO A 75 -3.52 -12.58 11.09
CA PRO A 75 -3.19 -11.85 9.87
C PRO A 75 -4.15 -10.67 9.71
N VAL A 76 -3.59 -9.51 9.42
CA VAL A 76 -4.38 -8.33 9.08
C VAL A 76 -4.82 -8.45 7.63
N PRO A 77 -6.12 -8.28 7.32
CA PRO A 77 -6.56 -8.21 5.94
C PRO A 77 -5.93 -6.97 5.31
N THR A 78 -4.94 -7.16 4.43
CA THR A 78 -4.43 -6.05 3.64
C THR A 78 -5.57 -5.62 2.72
N ARG A 79 -6.02 -4.36 2.82
CA ARG A 79 -6.96 -3.81 1.82
C ARG A 79 -6.35 -3.85 0.41
N ASP A 80 -5.02 -3.96 0.33
CA ASP A 80 -4.27 -4.19 -0.90
C ASP A 80 -4.23 -5.66 -1.36
N ALA A 81 -4.85 -6.60 -0.64
CA ALA A 81 -5.19 -7.92 -1.18
C ALA A 81 -6.42 -7.87 -2.10
N ARG A 82 -6.61 -6.77 -2.85
CA ARG A 82 -7.08 -6.95 -4.22
C ARG A 82 -6.13 -7.98 -4.82
N PRO A 83 -6.65 -9.10 -5.39
CA PRO A 83 -5.80 -10.20 -5.87
C PRO A 83 -4.67 -9.57 -6.65
N GLN A 84 -3.41 -9.79 -6.23
CA GLN A 84 -2.27 -8.99 -6.67
C GLN A 84 -2.30 -8.89 -8.19
N GLN A 85 -2.77 -7.76 -8.71
CA GLN A 85 -2.91 -7.56 -10.14
C GLN A 85 -1.53 -7.15 -10.61
N THR A 86 -0.78 -8.09 -11.17
CA THR A 86 0.52 -7.78 -11.74
C THR A 86 0.29 -7.32 -13.17
N MET A 87 0.70 -6.09 -13.47
CA MET A 87 0.72 -5.57 -14.84
C MET A 87 2.06 -5.93 -15.48
N VAL A 88 1.98 -6.61 -16.63
CA VAL A 88 3.14 -6.91 -17.46
C VAL A 88 3.03 -6.05 -18.72
N LEU A 89 4.05 -5.23 -18.96
CA LEU A 89 4.21 -4.45 -20.18
C LEU A 89 5.11 -5.22 -21.14
N VAL A 90 4.62 -5.54 -22.33
CA VAL A 90 5.41 -6.18 -23.38
C VAL A 90 5.54 -5.20 -24.53
N GLU A 91 6.75 -4.73 -24.80
CA GLU A 91 7.04 -4.00 -26.02
C GLU A 91 7.24 -5.02 -27.14
N ASN A 92 6.41 -4.94 -28.17
CA ASN A 92 6.58 -5.80 -29.32
C ASN A 92 7.75 -5.29 -30.17
N PRO A 93 8.50 -6.20 -30.84
CA PRO A 93 9.46 -5.79 -31.86
C PRO A 93 8.83 -4.83 -32.86
N LYS A 94 9.58 -3.81 -33.29
CA LYS A 94 9.08 -2.85 -34.28
C LYS A 94 8.73 -3.59 -35.57
N THR A 95 7.52 -3.38 -36.07
CA THR A 95 7.07 -3.90 -37.36
C THR A 95 6.99 -2.76 -38.37
N LEU A 96 6.89 -3.07 -39.66
CA LEU A 96 6.61 -2.08 -40.69
C LEU A 96 5.10 -2.04 -40.94
N ASP A 97 4.54 -0.86 -41.12
CA ASP A 97 3.19 -0.70 -41.69
C ASP A 97 3.19 -1.02 -43.20
N GLU A 98 2.00 -0.98 -43.80
CA GLU A 98 1.81 -1.18 -45.24
C GLU A 98 2.62 -0.20 -46.13
N LYS A 99 3.09 0.91 -45.57
CA LYS A 99 3.86 1.96 -46.24
C LYS A 99 5.38 1.82 -46.00
N GLY A 100 5.81 0.78 -45.30
CA GLY A 100 7.22 0.56 -44.97
C GLY A 100 7.74 1.44 -43.84
N LYS A 101 6.87 2.02 -43.01
CA LYS A 101 7.26 2.82 -41.85
C LYS A 101 7.29 1.96 -40.58
N LEU A 102 8.32 2.12 -39.76
CA LEU A 102 8.41 1.42 -38.48
C LEU A 102 7.32 1.88 -37.51
N VAL A 103 6.58 0.91 -36.99
CA VAL A 103 5.53 1.05 -35.98
C VAL A 103 5.94 0.29 -34.73
N SER A 104 5.90 0.97 -33.59
CA SER A 104 6.03 0.37 -32.26
C SER A 104 4.64 0.00 -31.74
N SER A 105 4.50 -1.19 -31.16
CA SER A 105 3.29 -1.58 -30.44
C SER A 105 3.64 -2.11 -29.06
N VAL A 106 2.69 -1.94 -28.14
CA VAL A 106 2.83 -2.33 -26.74
C VAL A 106 1.61 -3.16 -26.37
N ALA A 107 1.82 -4.30 -25.72
CA ALA A 107 0.77 -5.12 -25.15
C ALA A 107 0.81 -5.00 -23.63
N VAL A 108 -0.36 -4.80 -23.01
CA VAL A 108 -0.52 -4.71 -21.55
C VAL A 108 -1.31 -5.92 -21.08
N GLY A 109 -0.69 -6.74 -20.22
CA GLY A 109 -1.36 -7.87 -19.57
C GLY A 109 -1.63 -7.57 -18.10
N VAL A 110 -2.82 -7.92 -17.61
CA VAL A 110 -3.15 -7.95 -16.17
C VAL A 110 -3.31 -9.40 -15.74
N THR A 111 -2.47 -9.86 -14.82
CA THR A 111 -2.65 -11.17 -14.18
C THR A 111 -3.07 -10.99 -12.74
N SER A 112 -4.03 -11.79 -12.28
CA SER A 112 -4.50 -11.76 -10.90
C SER A 112 -4.23 -13.13 -10.29
N TRP A 113 -3.35 -13.21 -9.28
CA TRP A 113 -3.18 -14.47 -8.56
C TRP A 113 -4.36 -14.70 -7.63
N LYS A 114 -5.10 -15.79 -7.86
CA LYS A 114 -6.00 -16.40 -6.89
C LYS A 114 -5.20 -17.42 -6.09
N ARG A 115 -5.07 -17.22 -4.78
CA ARG A 115 -4.69 -18.30 -3.87
C ARG A 115 -5.94 -19.03 -3.43
#